data_AF-A0A8T3LKF2-F1
#
_entry.id   AF-A0A8T3LKF2-F1
#
_cell.length_a   1.000
_cell.length_b   1.000
_cell.length_c   1.000
_cell.angle_alpha   90.00
_cell.angle_beta   90.00
_cell.angle_gamma   90.00
#
_symmetry.space_group_name_H-M   'P 1'
#
loop_
_entity.id
_entity.type
_entity.pdbx_description
1 polymer ?
#
loop_
_entity_poly.entity_id
_entity_poly.type
_entity_poly.pdbx_seq_one_letter_code
_entity_poly.pdbx_strand_id
1 'polypeptide(L)' 'MPKDGILDPQGRAVEGSLAHLGVRGVTAVRVGRRVELTVEADDDAAARVVVDRLAGTLFANPLIEAWQVERVG' A
#
# COMPACT_ATOMS: atom_id res chain seq x y z
N MET A 1 -0.92 -3.26 0.44
CA MET A 1 -2.00 -3.41 -0.56
C MET A 1 -2.48 -4.84 -0.55
N PRO A 2 -3.79 -5.15 -0.67
CA PRO A 2 -4.24 -6.52 -0.89
C PRO A 2 -3.52 -7.14 -2.11
N LYS A 3 -3.31 -8.45 -2.14
CA LYS A 3 -2.80 -9.13 -3.34
C LYS A 3 -3.88 -9.25 -4.41
N ASP A 4 -3.47 -9.50 -5.63
CA ASP A 4 -4.42 -9.76 -6.71
C ASP A 4 -5.25 -11.02 -6.39
N GLY A 5 -6.54 -10.96 -6.69
CA GLY A 5 -7.51 -12.00 -6.31
C GLY A 5 -8.00 -11.94 -4.87
N ILE A 6 -7.40 -11.11 -4.00
CA ILE A 6 -7.95 -10.83 -2.66
C ILE A 6 -8.97 -9.70 -2.76
N LEU A 7 -10.12 -9.90 -2.11
CA LEU A 7 -11.17 -8.88 -2.04
C LEU A 7 -10.65 -7.63 -1.32
N ASP A 8 -10.88 -6.46 -1.92
CA ASP A 8 -10.65 -5.14 -1.32
C ASP A 8 -11.99 -4.44 -1.06
N PRO A 9 -12.59 -4.59 0.14
CA PRO A 9 -13.87 -3.96 0.46
C PRO A 9 -13.80 -2.43 0.46
N GLN A 10 -12.65 -1.85 0.83
CA GLN A 10 -12.46 -0.40 0.89
C GLN A 10 -12.41 0.19 -0.52
N GLY A 11 -11.68 -0.44 -1.43
CA GLY A 11 -11.66 -0.06 -2.84
C GLY A 11 -13.05 -0.07 -3.46
N ARG A 12 -13.83 -1.14 -3.22
CA ARG A 12 -15.22 -1.24 -3.73
C ARG A 12 -16.15 -0.17 -3.17
N ALA A 13 -16.02 0.16 -1.88
CA ALA A 13 -16.83 1.21 -1.28
C ALA A 13 -16.53 2.59 -1.91
N VAL A 14 -15.25 2.88 -2.16
CA VAL A 14 -14.84 4.11 -2.86
C VAL A 14 -15.35 4.11 -4.29
N GLU A 15 -15.17 3.03 -5.04
CA GLU A 15 -15.67 2.89 -6.42
C GLU A 15 -17.18 3.15 -6.52
N GLY A 16 -17.99 2.57 -5.63
CA GLY A 16 -19.42 2.85 -5.57
C GLY A 16 -19.77 4.30 -5.24
N SER A 17 -18.92 4.98 -4.48
CA SER A 17 -19.10 6.40 -4.12
C SER A 17 -18.78 7.35 -5.28
N LEU A 18 -17.86 6.98 -6.18
CA LEU A 18 -17.47 7.81 -7.32
C LEU A 18 -18.66 8.16 -8.23
N ALA A 19 -19.58 7.20 -8.43
CA ALA A 19 -20.78 7.40 -9.23
C ALA A 19 -21.68 8.50 -8.65
N HIS A 20 -21.88 8.50 -7.32
CA HIS A 20 -22.67 9.54 -6.64
C HIS A 20 -22.02 10.93 -6.70
N LEU A 21 -20.69 10.99 -6.84
CA LEU A 21 -19.93 12.22 -6.99
C LEU A 21 -19.84 12.70 -8.46
N GLY A 22 -20.45 11.99 -9.41
CA GLY A 22 -20.38 12.32 -10.83
C GLY A 22 -19.02 12.08 -11.48
N VAL A 23 -18.11 11.38 -10.79
CA VAL A 23 -16.78 11.05 -11.32
C VAL A 23 -16.91 9.89 -12.31
N ARG A 24 -16.38 10.08 -13.52
CA ARG A 24 -16.42 9.09 -14.61
C ARG A 24 -15.01 8.74 -15.08
N GLY A 25 -14.86 7.56 -15.66
CA GLY A 25 -13.59 7.10 -16.25
C GLY A 25 -12.66 6.35 -15.30
N VAL A 26 -13.02 6.21 -14.02
CA VAL A 26 -12.31 5.33 -13.08
C VAL A 26 -12.91 3.93 -13.19
N THR A 27 -12.10 2.94 -13.59
CA THR A 27 -12.57 1.57 -13.88
C THR A 27 -12.17 0.54 -12.82
N ALA A 28 -11.31 0.93 -11.87
CA ALA A 28 -10.90 0.11 -10.75
C ALA A 28 -10.33 1.00 -9.65
N VAL A 29 -10.73 0.74 -8.41
CA VAL A 29 -10.16 1.40 -7.23
C VAL A 29 -9.53 0.35 -6.33
N ARG A 30 -8.31 0.62 -5.88
CA ARG A 30 -7.62 -0.18 -4.88
C ARG A 30 -7.21 0.71 -3.72
N VAL A 31 -7.45 0.26 -2.51
CA VAL A 31 -7.13 0.99 -1.29
C VAL A 31 -6.17 0.14 -0.45
N GLY A 32 -5.21 0.83 0.17
CA GLY A 32 -4.34 0.22 1.15
C GLY A 32 -3.66 1.29 1.99
N ARG A 33 -2.59 0.90 2.66
CA ARG A 33 -1.90 1.71 3.65
C ARG A 33 -0.57 2.26 3.12
N ARG A 34 -0.30 3.53 3.40
CA ARG A 34 1.01 4.19 3.27
C ARG A 34 1.61 4.36 4.67
N VAL A 35 2.88 3.99 4.85
CA VAL A 35 3.63 4.19 6.08
C VAL A 35 4.92 4.90 5.71
N GLU A 36 5.19 6.02 6.35
CA GLU A 36 6.43 6.78 6.17
C GLU A 36 7.31 6.61 7.41
N LEU A 37 8.61 6.43 7.19
CA LEU A 37 9.58 6.13 8.22
C LEU A 37 10.80 7.01 8.01
N THR A 38 11.31 7.59 9.10
CA THR A 38 12.66 8.15 9.14
C THR A 38 13.58 7.05 9.66
N VAL A 39 14.59 6.67 8.88
CA VAL A 39 15.50 5.58 9.21
C VAL A 39 16.93 6.10 9.19
N GLU A 40 17.62 5.99 10.31
CA GLU A 40 19.07 6.19 10.37
C GLU A 40 19.77 4.93 9.85
N ALA A 41 20.62 5.08 8.84
CA ALA A 41 21.39 4.00 8.25
C ALA A 41 22.61 4.57 7.52
N ASP A 42 23.61 3.72 7.27
CA ASP A 42 24.85 4.11 6.59
C ASP A 42 24.61 4.51 5.12
N ASP A 43 23.64 3.86 4.47
CA ASP A 43 23.23 4.13 3.09
C ASP A 43 21.76 3.72 2.83
N ASP A 44 21.28 4.03 1.62
CA ASP A 44 19.94 3.71 1.16
C ASP A 44 19.65 2.20 1.15
N ALA A 45 20.66 1.36 0.89
CA ALA A 45 20.48 -0.09 0.84
C ALA A 45 20.28 -0.66 2.24
N ALA A 46 21.05 -0.19 3.23
CA ALA A 46 20.89 -0.53 4.64
C ALA A 46 19.52 -0.07 5.16
N ALA A 47 19.11 1.16 4.85
CA ALA A 47 17.77 1.65 5.18
C ALA A 47 16.67 0.76 4.57
N ARG A 48 16.82 0.39 3.29
CA ARG A 48 15.88 -0.47 2.58
C ARG A 48 15.71 -1.83 3.25
N VAL A 49 16.80 -2.47 3.69
CA VAL A 49 16.75 -3.76 4.40
C VAL A 49 15.94 -3.65 5.70
N VAL A 50 16.12 -2.58 6.46
CA VAL A 50 15.35 -2.33 7.70
C VAL A 50 13.87 -2.16 7.39
N VAL A 51 13.53 -1.34 6.39
CA VAL A 51 12.13 -1.08 6.02
C VAL A 51 11.46 -2.33 5.47
N ASP A 52 12.12 -3.09 4.60
CA ASP A 52 11.56 -4.34 4.04
C ASP A 52 11.29 -5.38 5.13
N ARG A 53 12.18 -5.49 6.12
CA ARG A 53 11.96 -6.35 7.28
C ARG A 53 10.69 -5.93 8.03
N LEU A 54 10.57 -4.66 8.37
CA LEU A 54 9.39 -4.15 9.10
C LEU A 54 8.10 -4.31 8.29
N ALA A 55 8.16 -4.08 6.98
CA ALA A 55 7.02 -4.28 6.09
C ALA A 55 6.53 -5.74 6.12
N GLY A 56 7.43 -6.71 6.02
CA GLY A 56 7.09 -8.12 6.04
C GLY A 56 6.68 -8.69 7.40
N THR A 57 7.08 -8.06 8.52
CA THR A 57 6.77 -8.56 9.87
C THR A 57 5.67 -7.82 10.59
N LEU A 58 5.44 -6.54 10.26
CA LEU A 58 4.56 -5.65 11.04
C LEU A 58 3.54 -4.91 10.18
N PHE A 59 3.93 -4.36 9.02
CA PHE A 59 3.05 -3.47 8.26
C PHE A 59 2.24 -4.16 7.16
N ALA A 60 2.52 -5.41 6.84
CA ALA A 60 1.74 -6.17 5.88
C ALA A 60 1.48 -7.57 6.43
N ASN A 61 0.30 -8.10 6.17
CA ASN A 61 0.08 -9.53 6.26
C ASN A 61 0.61 -10.19 4.97
N PRO A 62 1.73 -10.92 5.00
CA PRO A 62 2.36 -11.43 3.78
C PRO A 62 1.53 -12.51 3.08
N LEU A 63 0.49 -13.08 3.70
CA LEU A 63 -0.41 -14.02 3.03
C LEU A 63 -1.29 -13.30 2.01
N ILE A 64 -1.89 -12.18 2.42
CA ILE A 64 -2.96 -11.49 1.68
C ILE A 64 -2.59 -10.11 1.18
N GLU A 65 -1.44 -9.55 1.58
CA GLU A 65 -0.98 -8.23 1.18
C GLU A 65 0.40 -8.28 0.51
N ALA A 66 0.63 -7.33 -0.40
CA ALA A 66 1.90 -6.96 -0.97
C ALA A 66 2.27 -5.53 -0.56
N TRP A 67 3.57 -5.23 -0.53
CA TRP A 67 4.10 -3.89 -0.23
C TRP A 67 5.16 -3.51 -1.25
N GLN A 68 5.42 -2.21 -1.32
CA GLN A 68 6.51 -1.62 -2.06
C GLN A 68 7.19 -0.61 -1.15
N VAL A 69 8.50 -0.47 -1.30
CA VAL A 69 9.29 0.50 -0.57
C VAL A 69 9.91 1.46 -1.56
N GLU A 70 9.67 2.74 -1.34
CA GLU A 70 10.17 3.85 -2.11
C GLU A 70 10.86 4.85 -1.17
N ARG A 71 11.88 5.53 -1.69
CA ARG A 71 12.47 6.67 -0.99
C ARG A 71 11.54 7.87 -1.17
N VAL A 72 11.17 8.50 -0.06
CA VAL A 72 10.40 9.75 -0.05
C VAL A 72 11.38 10.90 0.15
N GLY A 73 11.22 11.97 -0.65
CA GLY A 73 12.08 13.15 -0.65
C GLY A 73 11.66 14.20 0.35
#